data_AF-A0A6P6PJ22-F1
#
_entry.id   AF-A0A6P6PJ22-F1
#
_cell.length_a   1.000
_cell.length_b   1.000
_cell.length_c   1.000
_cell.angle_alpha   90.00
_cell.angle_beta   90.00
_cell.angle_gamma   90.00
#
_symmetry.space_group_name_H-M   'P 1'
#
loop_
_entity.id
_entity.type
_entity.pdbx_description
1 polymer ?
#
loop_
_entity_poly.entity_id
_entity_poly.type
_entity_poly.pdbx_seq_one_letter_code
_entity_poly.pdbx_strand_id
1 'polypeptide(L)'
;MRSSVAGVPVVDLSGGISMNEDHVIRAWLDIKLIPLLSSISRNFLTCLSNRNFSCSAYQTVVKELSQHFFGLDPVRQKWIYSFFMYPFLSRNTSLGCVDPEDSTEDWLMKNFGSFSVMAQVRDFTSINMVFSGLEVLHLLSPEQKAELLLHPEEVGLTDSSLSLVFKSLLSSLLPSEDPWPSNNGTAYYMSNAPSASPQDPLGKARIKPVTVSWM
;
A
#
# COMPACT_ATOMS: atom_id res chain seq x y z
N MET A 1 11.98 37.83 55.68
CA MET A 1 11.06 36.68 55.49
C MET A 1 11.69 35.76 54.46
N ARG A 2 11.83 34.48 54.80
CA ARG A 2 12.33 33.43 53.91
C ARG A 2 11.37 33.24 52.73
N SER A 3 11.90 33.05 51.53
CA SER A 3 11.27 32.13 50.58
C SER A 3 12.34 31.59 49.63
N SER A 4 12.89 30.43 49.99
CA SER A 4 13.53 29.52 49.04
C SER A 4 12.43 28.67 48.43
N VAL A 5 12.23 28.78 47.12
CA VAL A 5 11.50 27.77 46.35
C VAL A 5 12.53 26.76 45.88
N ALA A 6 12.48 25.57 46.48
CA ALA A 6 13.30 24.42 46.11
C ALA A 6 12.98 24.00 44.67
N GLY A 7 14.03 23.57 43.97
CA GLY A 7 14.06 23.42 42.52
C GLY A 7 13.06 22.43 41.95
N VAL A 8 12.46 22.83 40.83
CA VAL A 8 12.00 21.91 39.80
C VAL A 8 13.26 21.33 39.17
N PRO A 9 13.39 20.00 39.00
CA PRO A 9 14.51 19.44 38.26
C PRO A 9 14.30 19.83 36.79
N VAL A 10 15.07 20.82 36.34
CA VAL A 10 15.29 21.04 34.92
C VAL A 10 16.08 19.84 34.45
N VAL A 11 15.42 18.95 33.70
CA VAL A 11 16.11 17.89 32.98
C VAL A 11 16.92 18.57 31.89
N ASP A 12 18.19 18.79 32.18
CA ASP A 12 19.15 19.33 31.23
C ASP A 12 19.49 18.24 30.20
N LEU A 13 18.89 18.36 29.01
CA LEU A 13 19.19 17.52 27.86
C LEU A 13 20.44 18.04 27.10
N SER A 14 21.39 18.66 27.78
CA SER A 14 22.70 19.05 27.22
C SER A 14 23.70 17.89 27.16
N GLY A 15 23.28 16.67 27.52
CA GLY A 15 23.98 15.47 27.10
C GLY A 15 23.85 15.34 25.58
N GLY A 16 24.93 15.68 24.85
CA GLY A 16 25.02 15.51 23.41
C GLY A 16 24.91 14.04 23.01
N ILE A 17 23.69 13.53 22.98
CA ILE A 17 23.37 12.33 22.24
C ILE A 17 23.31 12.81 20.80
N SER A 18 24.31 12.46 19.98
CA SER A 18 24.18 12.49 18.52
C SER A 18 23.12 11.47 18.14
N MET A 19 21.85 11.76 18.43
CA MET A 19 20.74 10.94 18.00
C MET A 19 20.65 11.12 16.50
N ASN A 20 20.87 10.03 15.77
CA ASN A 20 20.62 10.00 14.34
C ASN A 20 19.20 10.56 14.07
N GLU A 21 19.04 11.36 13.01
CA GLU A 21 17.75 11.98 12.65
C GLU A 21 16.63 10.93 12.61
N ASP A 22 16.96 9.74 12.10
CA ASP A 22 16.09 8.56 12.07
C ASP A 22 15.59 8.14 13.46
N HIS A 23 16.43 8.19 14.50
CA HIS A 23 16.03 7.79 15.85
C HIS A 23 15.04 8.79 16.45
N VAL A 24 15.23 10.08 16.18
CA VAL A 24 14.29 11.12 16.62
C VAL A 24 12.96 10.99 15.89
N ILE A 25 12.99 10.74 14.58
CA ILE A 25 11.79 10.53 13.77
C ILE A 25 11.02 9.31 14.27
N ARG A 26 11.68 8.17 14.47
CA ARG A 26 11.06 6.94 14.99
C ARG A 26 10.43 7.16 16.36
N ALA A 27 11.17 7.77 17.29
CA ALA A 27 10.63 8.08 18.61
C ALA A 27 9.38 8.98 18.54
N TRP A 28 9.39 9.99 17.66
CA TRP A 28 8.21 10.82 17.44
C TRP A 28 7.03 10.01 16.85
N LEU A 29 7.30 9.14 15.87
CA LEU A 29 6.28 8.28 15.26
C LEU A 29 5.63 7.36 16.29
N ASP A 30 6.44 6.66 17.07
CA ASP A 30 5.98 5.71 18.09
C ASP A 30 5.15 6.39 19.19
N ILE A 31 5.56 7.57 19.62
CA ILE A 31 4.92 8.28 20.74
C ILE A 31 3.69 9.08 20.27
N LYS A 32 3.70 9.60 19.04
CA LYS A 32 2.67 10.55 18.58
C LYS A 32 1.82 10.03 17.43
N LEU A 33 2.42 9.49 16.38
CA LEU A 33 1.67 9.17 15.16
C LEU A 33 0.99 7.79 15.24
N ILE A 34 1.75 6.76 15.60
CA ILE A 34 1.28 5.36 15.64
C ILE A 34 0.04 5.19 16.53
N PRO A 35 0.00 5.73 17.76
CA PRO A 35 -1.18 5.63 18.63
C PRO A 35 -2.42 6.31 18.05
N LEU A 36 -2.23 7.26 17.13
CA LEU A 36 -3.32 8.01 16.49
C LEU A 36 -3.74 7.43 15.14
N LEU A 37 -3.05 6.41 14.61
CA LEU A 37 -3.35 5.90 13.27
C LEU A 37 -4.80 5.45 13.12
N SER A 38 -5.37 4.79 14.13
CA SER A 38 -6.79 4.37 14.15
C SER A 38 -7.78 5.53 14.19
N SER A 39 -7.33 6.78 14.35
CA SER A 39 -8.17 7.98 14.33
C SER A 39 -7.64 9.07 13.40
N ILE A 40 -6.65 8.73 12.56
CA ILE A 40 -5.96 9.70 11.72
C ILE A 40 -6.94 10.33 10.73
N SER A 41 -6.91 11.65 10.66
CA SER A 41 -7.83 12.41 9.80
C SER A 41 -7.17 12.76 8.46
N ARG A 42 -7.99 12.92 7.42
CA ARG A 42 -7.56 13.43 6.11
C ARG A 42 -6.81 14.76 6.23
N ASN A 43 -7.34 15.70 7.03
CA ASN A 43 -6.72 17.01 7.23
C ASN A 43 -5.31 16.89 7.83
N PHE A 44 -5.14 16.01 8.82
CA PHE A 44 -3.82 15.77 9.40
C PHE A 44 -2.85 15.22 8.35
N LEU A 45 -3.26 14.23 7.55
CA LEU A 45 -2.43 13.64 6.49
C LEU A 45 -2.07 14.67 5.41
N THR A 46 -3.03 15.50 5.00
CA THR A 46 -2.77 16.60 4.06
C THR A 46 -1.79 17.61 4.64
N CYS A 47 -1.93 18.01 5.90
CA CYS A 47 -0.97 18.89 6.57
C CYS A 47 0.42 18.24 6.68
N LEU A 48 0.48 16.95 6.99
CA LEU A 48 1.71 16.17 7.08
C LEU A 48 2.42 16.10 5.72
N SER A 49 1.67 15.84 4.63
CA SER A 49 2.20 15.87 3.28
C SER A 49 2.87 17.21 2.99
N ASN A 50 2.26 18.32 3.43
CA ASN A 50 2.73 19.70 3.24
C ASN A 50 3.95 20.10 4.08
N ARG A 51 4.49 19.19 4.90
CA ARG A 51 5.74 19.43 5.60
C ARG A 51 6.93 19.24 4.67
N ASN A 52 8.00 19.99 4.96
CA ASN A 52 9.23 19.96 4.20
C ASN A 52 10.14 18.85 4.72
N PHE A 53 9.76 17.59 4.49
CA PHE A 53 10.60 16.45 4.83
C PHE A 53 11.74 16.30 3.83
N SER A 54 12.92 15.89 4.32
CA SER A 54 13.93 15.26 3.46
C SER A 54 13.37 13.91 2.98
N CYS A 55 13.88 13.40 1.86
CA CYS A 55 13.49 12.08 1.38
C CYS A 55 13.83 10.97 2.39
N SER A 56 14.98 11.07 3.08
CA SER A 56 15.34 10.15 4.16
C SER A 56 14.32 10.17 5.31
N ALA A 57 13.89 11.37 5.73
CA ALA A 57 12.89 11.51 6.78
C ALA A 57 11.53 10.93 6.34
N TYR A 58 11.09 11.23 5.12
CA TYR A 58 9.87 10.67 4.53
C TYR A 58 9.93 9.13 4.48
N GLN A 59 11.00 8.56 3.96
CA GLN A 59 11.18 7.11 3.82
C GLN A 59 11.20 6.41 5.20
N THR A 60 11.76 7.07 6.22
CA THR A 60 11.66 6.59 7.61
C THR A 60 10.20 6.56 8.09
N VAL A 61 9.41 7.61 7.81
CA VAL A 61 7.98 7.63 8.14
C VAL A 61 7.24 6.50 7.41
N VAL A 62 7.46 6.32 6.12
CA VAL A 62 6.83 5.25 5.31
C VAL A 62 7.17 3.87 5.87
N LYS A 63 8.44 3.65 6.25
CA LYS A 63 8.90 2.38 6.82
C LYS A 63 8.16 2.03 8.11
N GLU A 64 8.04 2.97 9.03
CA GLU A 64 7.34 2.71 10.30
C GLU A 64 5.83 2.57 10.08
N LEU A 65 5.21 3.38 9.21
CA LEU A 65 3.80 3.21 8.85
C LEU A 65 3.50 1.84 8.23
N SER A 66 4.41 1.33 7.38
CA SER A 66 4.23 0.05 6.69
C SER A 66 4.13 -1.13 7.66
N GLN A 67 4.82 -1.08 8.80
CA GLN A 67 4.72 -2.11 9.85
C GLN A 67 3.30 -2.24 10.43
N HIS A 68 2.51 -1.16 10.35
CA HIS A 68 1.14 -1.13 10.86
C HIS A 68 0.08 -1.31 9.79
N PHE A 69 0.47 -1.49 8.52
CA PHE A 69 -0.46 -1.54 7.38
C PHE A 69 -1.63 -2.50 7.59
N PHE A 70 -1.36 -3.75 7.97
CA PHE A 70 -2.38 -4.78 8.18
C PHE A 70 -3.31 -4.52 9.39
N GLY A 71 -2.88 -3.67 10.33
CA GLY A 71 -3.70 -3.25 11.47
C GLY A 71 -4.64 -2.09 11.17
N LEU A 72 -4.48 -1.43 10.02
CA LEU A 72 -5.33 -0.31 9.60
C LEU A 72 -6.55 -0.84 8.85
N ASP A 73 -7.70 -0.19 9.05
CA ASP A 73 -8.83 -0.45 8.18
C ASP A 73 -8.57 0.09 6.76
N PRO A 74 -9.27 -0.45 5.75
CA PRO A 74 -9.03 -0.09 4.35
C PRO A 74 -9.19 1.39 4.03
N VAL A 75 -10.08 2.10 4.74
CA VAL A 75 -10.27 3.55 4.51
C VAL A 75 -9.03 4.32 4.91
N ARG A 76 -8.41 3.96 6.05
CA ARG A 76 -7.19 4.61 6.53
C ARG A 76 -5.97 4.24 5.70
N GLN A 77 -5.86 2.99 5.23
CA GLN A 77 -4.84 2.59 4.27
C GLN A 77 -4.87 3.48 3.02
N LYS A 78 -6.06 3.62 2.42
CA LYS A 78 -6.28 4.47 1.27
C LYS A 78 -6.01 5.95 1.58
N TRP A 79 -6.41 6.45 2.75
CA TRP A 79 -6.16 7.84 3.12
C TRP A 79 -4.68 8.17 3.26
N ILE A 80 -3.89 7.30 3.90
CA ILE A 80 -2.45 7.51 4.04
C ILE A 80 -1.79 7.60 2.66
N TYR A 81 -2.16 6.70 1.75
CA TYR A 81 -1.69 6.79 0.37
C TYR A 81 -2.14 8.10 -0.31
N SER A 82 -3.45 8.38 -0.36
CA SER A 82 -4.02 9.47 -1.17
C SER A 82 -3.79 10.88 -0.61
N PHE A 83 -3.68 11.06 0.70
CA PHE A 83 -3.58 12.38 1.34
C PHE A 83 -2.19 12.66 1.91
N PHE A 84 -1.32 11.65 2.04
CA PHE A 84 0.05 11.83 2.51
C PHE A 84 1.10 11.43 1.47
N MET A 85 1.18 10.16 1.10
CA MET A 85 2.28 9.63 0.27
C MET A 85 2.29 10.23 -1.13
N TYR A 86 1.19 10.07 -1.88
CA TYR A 86 1.10 10.57 -3.25
C TYR A 86 1.29 12.10 -3.32
N PRO A 87 0.58 12.93 -2.52
CA PRO A 87 0.79 14.38 -2.54
C PRO A 87 2.18 14.85 -2.09
N PHE A 88 2.91 14.07 -1.29
CA PHE A 88 4.29 14.38 -0.94
C PHE A 88 5.22 14.12 -2.13
N LEU A 89 5.15 12.91 -2.70
CA LEU A 89 6.03 12.45 -3.78
C LEU A 89 5.79 13.15 -5.12
N SER A 90 4.56 13.59 -5.41
CA SER A 90 4.25 14.31 -6.65
C SER A 90 4.74 15.78 -6.65
N ARG A 91 5.51 16.21 -5.64
CA ARG A 91 6.02 17.59 -5.59
C ARG A 91 7.31 17.73 -6.34
N ASN A 92 7.43 18.86 -7.04
CA ASN A 92 8.69 19.30 -7.65
C ASN A 92 9.84 19.39 -6.63
N THR A 93 9.57 19.71 -5.37
CA THR A 93 10.62 19.81 -4.34
C THR A 93 11.10 18.45 -3.82
N SER A 94 10.25 17.42 -3.89
CA SER A 94 10.60 16.07 -3.46
C SER A 94 11.28 15.26 -4.56
N LEU A 95 11.06 15.64 -5.84
CA LEU A 95 11.50 14.91 -7.02
C LEU A 95 11.16 13.41 -6.95
N GLY A 96 10.00 13.08 -6.39
CA GLY A 96 9.56 11.68 -6.21
C GLY A 96 10.45 10.85 -5.27
N CYS A 97 11.38 11.47 -4.55
CA CYS A 97 12.43 10.80 -3.79
C CYS A 97 13.11 9.69 -4.60
N VAL A 98 13.41 10.00 -5.86
CA VAL A 98 14.15 9.15 -6.78
C VAL A 98 15.64 9.28 -6.50
N ASP A 99 16.30 8.15 -6.24
CA ASP A 99 17.75 8.01 -6.22
C ASP A 99 18.17 7.29 -7.51
N PRO A 100 19.09 7.83 -8.34
CA PRO A 100 19.56 7.16 -9.55
C PRO A 100 20.19 5.78 -9.32
N GLU A 101 20.67 5.51 -8.11
CA GLU A 101 21.27 4.22 -7.74
C GLU A 101 20.23 3.18 -7.29
N ASP A 102 18.97 3.59 -7.08
CA ASP A 102 17.90 2.68 -6.66
C ASP A 102 17.35 1.88 -7.85
N SER A 103 17.19 0.58 -7.63
CA SER A 103 16.35 -0.23 -8.51
C SER A 103 14.88 0.19 -8.44
N THR A 104 14.08 -0.21 -9.43
CA THR A 104 12.61 0.00 -9.40
C THR A 104 11.99 -0.53 -8.10
N GLU A 105 12.47 -1.68 -7.64
CA GLU A 105 12.03 -2.32 -6.41
C GLU A 105 12.43 -1.52 -5.16
N ASP A 106 13.70 -1.13 -5.06
CA ASP A 106 14.20 -0.35 -3.92
C ASP A 106 13.44 0.96 -3.77
N TRP A 107 13.24 1.68 -4.89
CA TRP A 107 12.48 2.92 -4.89
C TRP A 107 11.03 2.70 -4.46
N LEU A 108 10.36 1.66 -4.97
CA LEU A 108 8.98 1.33 -4.61
C LEU A 108 8.85 1.02 -3.11
N MET A 109 9.75 0.20 -2.58
CA MET A 109 9.72 -0.24 -1.18
C MET A 109 10.08 0.90 -0.22
N LYS A 110 11.06 1.75 -0.56
CA LYS A 110 11.41 2.93 0.26
C LYS A 110 10.29 3.96 0.31
N ASN A 111 9.60 4.18 -0.81
CA ASN A 111 8.66 5.31 -0.95
C ASN A 111 7.20 4.95 -0.68
N PHE A 112 6.81 3.68 -0.81
CA PHE A 112 5.44 3.22 -0.57
C PHE A 112 5.34 2.07 0.43
N GLY A 113 6.35 1.19 0.49
CA GLY A 113 6.32 0.01 1.36
C GLY A 113 5.05 -0.81 1.18
N SER A 114 4.41 -1.21 2.28
CA SER A 114 3.16 -2.01 2.24
C SER A 114 1.96 -1.24 1.65
N PHE A 115 2.04 0.09 1.55
CA PHE A 115 0.98 0.89 0.94
C PHE A 115 1.05 0.93 -0.59
N SER A 116 2.06 0.32 -1.22
CA SER A 116 2.18 0.26 -2.68
C SER A 116 0.91 -0.27 -3.35
N VAL A 117 0.24 -1.24 -2.74
CA VAL A 117 -1.01 -1.84 -3.22
C VAL A 117 -2.22 -0.88 -3.24
N MET A 118 -2.10 0.29 -2.61
CA MET A 118 -3.15 1.32 -2.62
C MET A 118 -3.05 2.26 -3.84
N ALA A 119 -1.95 2.20 -4.57
CA ALA A 119 -1.68 3.06 -5.72
C ALA A 119 -2.15 2.43 -7.04
N GLN A 120 -2.36 3.26 -8.05
CA GLN A 120 -2.38 2.79 -9.44
C GLN A 120 -0.96 2.70 -9.97
N VAL A 121 -0.72 1.81 -10.93
CA VAL A 121 0.59 1.67 -11.57
C VAL A 121 0.99 2.96 -12.29
N ARG A 122 0.04 3.66 -12.93
CA ARG A 122 0.30 4.97 -13.55
C ARG A 122 0.76 6.05 -12.57
N ASP A 123 0.39 5.93 -11.30
CA ASP A 123 0.81 6.90 -10.29
C ASP A 123 2.32 6.74 -10.05
N PHE A 124 2.85 5.51 -10.08
CA PHE A 124 4.28 5.26 -9.98
C PHE A 124 5.06 5.85 -11.15
N THR A 125 4.61 5.62 -12.38
CA THR A 125 5.27 6.16 -13.58
C THR A 125 5.22 7.68 -13.66
N SER A 126 4.18 8.30 -13.08
CA SER A 126 4.08 9.77 -12.99
C SER A 126 5.09 10.39 -12.01
N ILE A 127 5.53 9.63 -11.00
CA ILE A 127 6.45 10.10 -9.96
C ILE A 127 7.89 9.73 -10.30
N ASN A 128 8.12 8.51 -10.78
CA ASN A 128 9.41 8.00 -11.20
C ASN A 128 9.33 7.57 -12.67
N MET A 129 9.84 8.41 -13.57
CA MET A 129 9.76 8.19 -15.01
C MET A 129 10.51 6.95 -15.51
N VAL A 130 11.42 6.38 -14.71
CA VAL A 130 12.14 5.14 -15.04
C VAL A 130 11.55 3.91 -14.34
N PHE A 131 10.42 4.06 -13.63
CA PHE A 131 9.73 2.94 -12.98
C PHE A 131 9.28 1.87 -13.99
N SER A 132 9.62 0.61 -13.71
CA SER A 132 9.24 -0.55 -14.52
C SER A 132 8.31 -1.50 -13.76
N GLY A 133 7.01 -1.46 -14.05
CA GLY A 133 6.03 -2.38 -13.44
C GLY A 133 6.33 -3.86 -13.68
N LEU A 134 7.07 -4.18 -14.76
CA LEU A 134 7.50 -5.55 -15.07
C LEU A 134 8.54 -6.09 -14.09
N GLU A 135 9.47 -5.24 -13.63
CA GLU A 135 10.53 -5.64 -12.70
C GLU A 135 9.96 -5.99 -11.32
N VAL A 136 8.85 -5.36 -10.95
CA VAL A 136 8.22 -5.51 -9.64
C VAL A 136 6.92 -6.30 -9.67
N LEU A 137 6.67 -7.13 -10.69
CA LEU A 137 5.42 -7.91 -10.81
C LEU A 137 5.09 -8.74 -9.56
N HIS A 138 6.09 -9.17 -8.80
CA HIS A 138 5.89 -9.95 -7.58
C HIS A 138 5.41 -9.10 -6.39
N LEU A 139 5.54 -7.77 -6.46
CA LEU A 139 5.10 -6.81 -5.45
C LEU A 139 3.76 -6.17 -5.79
N LEU A 140 3.31 -6.27 -7.05
CA LEU A 140 2.04 -5.68 -7.49
C LEU A 140 0.84 -6.50 -7.03
N SER A 141 -0.25 -5.80 -6.69
CA SER A 141 -1.54 -6.42 -6.41
C SER A 141 -2.16 -7.02 -7.69
N PRO A 142 -3.15 -7.92 -7.58
CA PRO A 142 -3.91 -8.39 -8.74
C PRO A 142 -4.51 -7.26 -9.58
N GLU A 143 -5.03 -6.21 -8.92
CA GLU A 143 -5.61 -5.04 -9.58
C GLU A 143 -4.55 -4.26 -10.36
N GLN A 144 -3.36 -4.07 -9.79
CA GLN A 144 -2.24 -3.40 -10.47
C GLN A 144 -1.71 -4.21 -11.65
N LYS A 145 -1.66 -5.54 -11.54
CA LYS A 145 -1.33 -6.42 -12.68
C LYS A 145 -2.40 -6.35 -13.77
N ALA A 146 -3.68 -6.25 -13.40
CA ALA A 146 -4.75 -6.04 -14.36
C ALA A 146 -4.63 -4.68 -15.05
N GLU A 147 -4.26 -3.62 -14.34
CA GLU A 147 -3.99 -2.30 -14.91
C GLU A 147 -2.91 -2.35 -16.01
N LEU A 148 -1.80 -3.06 -15.75
CA LEU A 148 -0.76 -3.30 -16.76
C LEU A 148 -1.28 -3.94 -18.05
N LEU A 149 -2.26 -4.85 -17.96
CA LEU A 149 -2.86 -5.51 -19.12
C LEU A 149 -3.85 -4.61 -19.87
N LEU A 150 -4.51 -3.67 -19.16
CA LEU A 150 -5.47 -2.74 -19.75
C LEU A 150 -4.78 -1.57 -20.47
N HIS A 151 -3.54 -1.25 -20.08
CA HIS A 151 -2.77 -0.12 -20.62
C HIS A 151 -1.35 -0.54 -21.08
N PRO A 152 -1.21 -1.52 -21.99
CA PRO A 152 0.11 -2.06 -22.35
C PRO A 152 1.02 -1.07 -23.08
N GLU A 153 0.44 -0.11 -23.82
CA GLU A 153 1.19 0.92 -24.54
C GLU A 153 1.81 1.95 -23.59
N GLU A 154 1.14 2.28 -22.47
CA GLU A 154 1.62 3.25 -21.49
C GLU A 154 2.83 2.74 -20.71
N VAL A 155 3.04 1.42 -20.70
CA VAL A 155 4.12 0.75 -19.95
C VAL A 155 5.12 0.04 -20.90
N GLY A 156 4.97 0.23 -22.21
CA GLY A 156 5.89 -0.32 -23.22
C GLY A 156 5.93 -1.86 -23.26
N LEU A 157 4.80 -2.53 -22.99
CA LEU A 157 4.74 -3.99 -22.98
C LEU A 157 4.81 -4.57 -24.40
N THR A 158 5.67 -5.55 -24.60
CA THR A 158 5.70 -6.40 -25.80
C THR A 158 4.82 -7.64 -25.62
N ASP A 159 4.56 -8.39 -26.70
CA ASP A 159 3.80 -9.65 -26.64
C ASP A 159 4.36 -10.64 -25.61
N SER A 160 5.69 -10.74 -25.49
CA SER A 160 6.33 -11.58 -24.49
C SER A 160 6.06 -11.09 -23.07
N SER A 161 6.09 -9.78 -22.85
CA SER A 161 5.83 -9.17 -21.54
C SER A 161 4.36 -9.30 -21.15
N LEU A 162 3.43 -9.15 -22.08
CA LEU A 162 1.99 -9.38 -21.86
C LEU A 162 1.71 -10.79 -21.32
N SER A 163 2.35 -11.81 -21.89
CA SER A 163 2.21 -13.19 -21.41
C SER A 163 2.72 -13.35 -19.96
N LEU A 164 3.81 -12.66 -19.60
CA LEU A 164 4.34 -12.68 -18.24
C LEU A 164 3.39 -12.02 -17.23
N VAL A 165 2.86 -10.84 -17.56
CA VAL A 165 1.89 -10.13 -16.71
C VAL A 165 0.63 -10.99 -16.53
N PHE A 166 0.11 -11.57 -17.61
CA PHE A 166 -1.07 -12.44 -17.56
C PHE A 166 -0.84 -13.68 -16.68
N LYS A 167 0.29 -14.36 -16.83
CA LYS A 167 0.66 -15.51 -15.98
C LYS A 167 0.80 -15.10 -14.51
N SER A 168 1.43 -13.96 -14.25
CA SER A 168 1.60 -13.42 -12.90
C SER A 168 0.25 -13.08 -12.25
N LEU A 169 -0.69 -12.51 -13.01
CA LEU A 169 -2.05 -12.24 -12.55
C LEU A 169 -2.80 -13.54 -12.26
N LEU A 170 -2.75 -14.51 -13.17
CA LEU A 170 -3.41 -15.80 -12.99
C LEU A 170 -2.91 -16.53 -11.73
N SER A 171 -1.59 -16.51 -11.49
CA SER A 171 -0.97 -17.06 -10.28
C SER A 171 -1.46 -16.38 -9.00
N SER A 172 -1.76 -15.08 -9.04
CA SER A 172 -2.31 -14.36 -7.87
C SER A 172 -3.79 -14.63 -7.62
N LEU A 173 -4.53 -15.11 -8.62
CA LEU A 173 -5.97 -15.37 -8.52
C LEU A 173 -6.31 -16.84 -8.24
N LEU A 174 -5.42 -17.76 -8.60
CA LEU A 174 -5.59 -19.17 -8.33
C LEU A 174 -4.96 -19.52 -6.98
N PRO A 175 -5.69 -20.17 -6.05
CA PRO A 175 -5.05 -20.82 -4.92
C PRO A 175 -4.02 -21.82 -5.45
N SER A 176 -2.87 -21.95 -4.78
CA SER A 176 -1.93 -23.03 -5.09
C SER A 176 -2.70 -24.35 -5.13
N GLU A 177 -2.58 -25.11 -6.22
CA GLU A 177 -2.94 -26.52 -6.18
C GLU A 177 -1.99 -27.18 -5.19
N ASP A 178 -2.39 -27.24 -3.92
CA ASP A 178 -1.70 -28.08 -2.95
C ASP A 178 -1.76 -29.51 -3.50
N PRO A 179 -0.62 -30.20 -3.66
CA PRO A 179 -0.61 -31.61 -3.99
C PRO A 179 -1.38 -32.33 -2.88
N TRP A 180 -2.57 -32.85 -3.22
CA TRP A 180 -3.36 -33.67 -2.33
C TRP A 180 -2.46 -34.69 -1.64
N PRO A 181 -2.49 -34.81 -0.29
CA PRO A 181 -1.81 -35.90 0.36
C PRO A 181 -2.50 -37.19 -0.09
N SER A 182 -1.76 -38.00 -0.84
CA SER A 182 -2.18 -39.34 -1.21
C SER A 182 -2.15 -40.21 0.05
N ASN A 183 -3.26 -40.30 0.77
CA ASN A 183 -3.47 -41.39 1.72
C ASN A 183 -4.95 -41.65 2.03
N ASN A 184 -5.32 -42.89 1.73
CA ASN A 184 -6.52 -43.61 2.13
C ASN A 184 -7.10 -43.22 3.50
N GLY A 185 -8.41 -42.92 3.49
CA GLY A 185 -9.32 -43.31 4.56
C GLY A 185 -9.67 -42.24 5.58
N THR A 186 -10.64 -41.38 5.27
CA THR A 186 -11.84 -41.12 6.11
C THR A 186 -12.75 -40.13 5.40
N ALA A 187 -14.02 -40.51 5.20
CA ALA A 187 -15.03 -39.67 4.59
C ALA A 187 -15.44 -38.55 5.56
N TYR A 188 -15.20 -37.30 5.17
CA TYR A 188 -15.87 -36.15 5.75
C TYR A 188 -16.84 -35.56 4.73
N TYR A 189 -18.08 -35.39 5.19
CA TYR A 189 -19.27 -35.05 4.43
C TYR A 189 -19.09 -33.79 3.59
N MET A 190 -19.21 -33.91 2.27
CA MET A 190 -19.49 -32.78 1.38
C MET A 190 -20.96 -32.38 1.54
N SER A 191 -21.18 -31.12 1.91
CA SER A 191 -22.45 -30.43 1.74
C SER A 191 -22.75 -30.26 0.25
N ASN A 192 -23.86 -30.84 -0.20
CA ASN A 192 -24.34 -30.87 -1.59
C ASN A 192 -24.44 -29.47 -2.22
N ALA A 193 -23.80 -29.29 -3.37
CA ALA A 193 -24.24 -28.34 -4.39
C ALA A 193 -25.33 -29.02 -5.26
N PRO A 194 -26.43 -28.35 -5.65
CA PRO A 194 -27.46 -28.98 -6.45
C PRO A 194 -26.96 -29.26 -7.87
N SER A 195 -27.00 -30.53 -8.26
CA SER A 195 -26.81 -30.99 -9.64
C SER A 195 -27.93 -30.47 -10.53
N ALA A 196 -27.58 -29.71 -11.57
CA ALA A 196 -28.52 -29.32 -12.62
C ALA A 196 -28.76 -30.53 -13.55
N SER A 197 -29.98 -31.06 -13.53
CA SER A 197 -30.43 -32.06 -14.50
C SER A 197 -30.91 -31.38 -15.79
N PRO A 198 -30.62 -31.93 -16.98
CA PRO A 198 -30.94 -31.30 -18.26
C PRO A 198 -32.34 -31.68 -18.73
N GLN A 199 -33.35 -30.86 -18.43
CA GLN A 199 -34.66 -30.88 -19.10
C GLN A 199 -35.42 -29.56 -18.82
N ASP A 200 -36.01 -28.99 -19.88
CA ASP A 200 -36.95 -27.86 -19.97
C ASP A 200 -36.41 -26.44 -20.32
N PRO A 201 -37.14 -25.62 -21.12
CA PRO A 201 -36.64 -25.05 -22.37
C PRO A 201 -36.53 -23.51 -22.33
N LEU A 202 -35.95 -22.96 -23.40
CA LEU A 202 -35.78 -21.54 -23.71
C LEU A 202 -36.98 -20.65 -23.26
N GLY A 203 -36.73 -19.70 -22.35
CA GLY A 203 -37.78 -18.77 -21.91
C GLY A 203 -37.38 -17.68 -20.92
N LYS A 204 -36.90 -16.55 -21.44
CA LYS A 204 -36.97 -15.18 -20.86
C LYS A 204 -36.30 -14.93 -19.49
N ALA A 205 -35.03 -14.52 -19.51
CA ALA A 205 -34.46 -13.75 -18.40
C ALA A 205 -35.07 -12.33 -18.36
N ARG A 206 -35.80 -12.02 -17.29
CA ARG A 206 -36.33 -10.69 -17.00
C ARG A 206 -35.22 -9.83 -16.38
N ILE A 207 -34.75 -8.82 -17.11
CA ILE A 207 -33.84 -7.78 -16.60
C ILE A 207 -34.61 -6.98 -15.53
N LYS A 208 -34.10 -6.94 -14.30
CA LYS A 208 -34.58 -6.00 -13.27
C LYS A 208 -33.77 -4.70 -13.40
N PRO A 209 -34.42 -3.53 -13.59
CA PRO A 209 -33.71 -2.25 -13.61
C PRO A 209 -33.25 -1.88 -12.20
N VAL A 210 -32.01 -1.38 -12.10
CA VAL A 210 -31.45 -0.75 -10.90
C VAL A 210 -31.93 0.70 -10.87
N THR A 211 -32.71 1.07 -9.86
CA THR A 211 -33.07 2.47 -9.60
C THR A 211 -31.99 3.13 -8.74
N VAL A 212 -31.35 4.15 -9.30
CA VAL A 212 -30.43 5.05 -8.57
C VAL A 212 -31.28 6.13 -7.89
N SER A 213 -31.25 6.18 -6.56
CA SER A 213 -31.87 7.27 -5.77
C SER A 213 -30.81 8.30 -5.44
N TRP A 214 -31.00 9.53 -5.90
CA TRP A 214 -30.19 10.68 -5.51
C TRP A 214 -30.78 11.28 -4.22
N MET A 215 -29.92 11.52 -3.23
CA MET A 215 -30.10 12.48 -2.14
C MET A 215 -28.81 13.27 -2.01
#